data_AF-A0A8S1VR56-F1
#
_entry.id   AF-A0A8S1VR56-F1
#
_cell.length_a   1.000
_cell.length_b   1.000
_cell.length_c   1.000
_cell.angle_alpha   90.00
_cell.angle_beta   90.00
_cell.angle_gamma   90.00
#
_symmetry.space_group_name_H-M   'P 1'
#
loop_
_entity.id
_entity.type
_entity.pdbx_description
1 polymer ?
#
loop_
_entity_poly.entity_id
_entity_poly.type
_entity_poly.pdbx_seq_one_letter_code
_entity_poly.pdbx_strand_id
1 'polypeptide(L)'
;MNFLKNVDIFGVPFVQSINQQQTVFKSALGGFLSLIICTASLAYGFWVFYLWNSNQMSPKISNSRYVSDYQSLDYNSGKITLYYEAYEGLIDPFKSKILLPLVMYTDYYAPTEPMIIENYTESTFGNLYIPKLDFGYSYADGYLQTSKQMYIFIALCQEKYLKPDEKCASSELKEQFFKQQINYFGLQVYSTALDSRDGSEQMTVQDIYIEIEQQSCYNINTFLETNKYEVEDYLLFGTSKIKEYISGAQVQTQTLSAERCKLTHQNEILAAIYITMNGTQTKTIFQYPHLGDLLANIGSIISILFMMKYIIIYLNQHSLNQKVITELINFYYPEFQNIKIIKNWRQQIIKISLNQIEVDKKAYLQLYDKVQRQMRQKLSYMNLLYEISRLYLLIRSFKFREEILKSHSIGIKLHLPFVTEDGFSNFKSTQRFNIKREPLILNEDDAELLSIERKGIQKEIVTIPDEIQDEEDYYNLNKFF
;
A
#
# COMPACT_ATOMS: atom_id res chain seq x y z
N MET A 1 18.77 -33.42 -1.19
CA MET A 1 19.56 -32.23 -1.61
C MET A 1 19.26 -31.76 -3.03
N ASN A 2 19.03 -32.65 -4.00
CA ASN A 2 18.74 -32.27 -5.39
C ASN A 2 17.41 -31.50 -5.56
N PHE A 3 16.38 -31.84 -4.79
CA PHE A 3 15.11 -31.10 -4.78
C PHE A 3 15.29 -29.61 -4.46
N LEU A 4 16.02 -29.28 -3.38
CA LEU A 4 16.29 -27.89 -3.00
C LEU A 4 17.02 -27.14 -4.11
N LYS A 5 18.03 -27.75 -4.75
CA LYS A 5 18.72 -27.12 -5.89
C LYS A 5 17.77 -26.84 -7.06
N ASN A 6 16.80 -27.69 -7.32
CA ASN A 6 15.84 -27.46 -8.42
C ASN A 6 14.91 -26.27 -8.16
N VAL A 7 14.55 -26.05 -6.89
CA VAL A 7 13.67 -24.96 -6.43
C VAL A 7 14.39 -23.61 -6.32
N ASP A 8 15.72 -23.56 -6.48
CA ASP A 8 16.44 -22.29 -6.56
C ASP A 8 16.05 -21.53 -7.84
N ILE A 9 15.25 -20.48 -7.66
CA ILE A 9 14.79 -19.57 -8.73
C ILE A 9 15.83 -18.46 -8.97
N PHE A 10 16.79 -18.29 -8.04
CA PHE A 10 17.81 -17.25 -8.05
C PHE A 10 19.20 -17.80 -8.44
N GLY A 11 19.21 -18.82 -9.29
CA GLY A 11 20.43 -19.40 -9.85
C GLY A 11 21.25 -18.36 -10.64
N VAL A 12 22.57 -18.55 -10.66
CA VAL A 12 23.53 -17.64 -11.30
C VAL A 12 24.05 -18.28 -12.59
N PRO A 13 24.14 -17.55 -13.72
CA PRO A 13 24.68 -18.11 -14.95
C PRO A 13 26.14 -18.54 -14.77
N PHE A 14 26.48 -19.72 -15.28
CA PHE A 14 27.85 -20.22 -15.27
C PHE A 14 28.60 -19.71 -16.51
N VAL A 15 29.32 -18.59 -16.37
CA VAL A 15 29.96 -17.88 -17.48
C VAL A 15 31.08 -18.69 -18.18
N GLN A 16 31.63 -19.71 -17.52
CA GLN A 16 32.74 -20.54 -18.02
C GLN A 16 32.30 -21.87 -18.65
N SER A 17 31.02 -22.00 -19.05
CA SER A 17 30.47 -23.28 -19.51
C SER A 17 31.09 -23.78 -20.81
N ILE A 18 31.91 -24.84 -20.73
CA ILE A 18 32.31 -25.66 -21.89
C ILE A 18 31.18 -26.67 -22.25
N ASN A 19 30.29 -26.99 -21.29
CA ASN A 19 29.19 -27.92 -21.48
C ASN A 19 27.83 -27.18 -21.52
N GLN A 20 27.11 -27.27 -22.65
CA GLN A 20 25.84 -26.59 -22.89
C GLN A 20 24.71 -27.01 -21.92
N GLN A 21 24.85 -28.13 -21.20
CA GLN A 21 23.82 -28.64 -20.30
C GLN A 21 23.82 -27.98 -18.89
N GLN A 22 24.88 -27.25 -18.51
CA GLN A 22 24.97 -26.58 -17.20
C GLN A 22 25.16 -25.08 -17.37
N THR A 23 24.09 -24.39 -17.77
CA THR A 23 24.09 -22.94 -17.97
C THR A 23 23.88 -22.13 -16.69
N VAL A 24 23.32 -22.74 -15.63
CA VAL A 24 22.96 -22.05 -14.38
C VAL A 24 23.42 -22.85 -13.17
N PHE A 25 24.19 -22.21 -12.29
CA PHE A 25 24.50 -22.72 -10.97
C PHE A 25 23.34 -22.47 -10.00
N LYS A 26 22.86 -23.55 -9.37
CA LYS A 26 21.82 -23.52 -8.35
C LYS A 26 22.32 -24.14 -7.06
N SER A 27 22.02 -23.52 -5.93
CA SER A 27 22.48 -24.00 -4.61
C SER A 27 21.31 -24.49 -3.75
N ALA A 28 21.61 -25.42 -2.82
CA ALA A 28 20.60 -25.92 -1.89
C ALA A 28 20.16 -24.82 -0.90
N LEU A 29 21.07 -23.90 -0.56
CA LEU A 29 20.78 -22.73 0.29
C LEU A 29 19.86 -21.74 -0.45
N GLY A 30 20.15 -21.44 -1.72
CA GLY A 30 19.32 -20.58 -2.57
C GLY A 30 17.91 -21.14 -2.76
N GLY A 31 17.80 -22.46 -2.93
CA GLY A 31 16.52 -23.16 -2.97
C GLY A 31 15.73 -23.09 -1.67
N PHE A 32 16.40 -23.26 -0.52
CA PHE A 32 15.77 -23.11 0.79
C PHE A 32 15.25 -21.68 1.02
N LEU A 33 16.06 -20.67 0.69
CA LEU A 33 15.66 -19.27 0.79
C LEU A 33 14.52 -18.91 -0.19
N SER A 34 14.54 -19.49 -1.40
CA SER A 34 13.45 -19.34 -2.38
C SER A 34 12.13 -19.88 -1.81
N LEU A 35 12.16 -21.05 -1.17
CA LEU A 35 10.97 -21.60 -0.51
C LEU A 35 10.43 -20.71 0.60
N ILE A 36 11.31 -20.16 1.45
CA ILE A 36 10.90 -19.25 2.53
C ILE A 36 10.24 -18.01 1.95
N ILE A 37 10.85 -17.38 0.93
CA ILE A 37 10.32 -16.17 0.30
C ILE A 37 8.95 -16.44 -0.31
N CYS A 38 8.79 -17.53 -1.07
CA CYS A 38 7.51 -17.89 -1.67
C CYS A 38 6.44 -18.18 -0.61
N THR A 39 6.79 -18.93 0.44
CA THR A 39 5.85 -19.29 1.52
C THR A 39 5.43 -18.05 2.30
N ALA A 40 6.36 -17.17 2.65
CA ALA A 40 6.06 -15.90 3.34
C ALA A 40 5.18 -14.99 2.47
N SER A 41 5.46 -14.92 1.17
CA SER A 41 4.66 -14.14 0.22
C SER A 41 3.22 -14.65 0.12
N LEU A 42 3.03 -15.97 0.02
CA LEU A 42 1.71 -16.59 0.00
C LEU A 42 0.96 -16.39 1.32
N ALA A 43 1.64 -16.62 2.46
CA ALA A 43 1.06 -16.42 3.79
C ALA A 43 0.60 -14.96 3.97
N TYR A 44 1.41 -14.00 3.51
CA TYR A 44 1.05 -12.58 3.53
C TYR A 44 -0.17 -12.29 2.63
N GLY A 45 -0.22 -12.85 1.42
CA GLY A 45 -1.38 -12.72 0.54
C GLY A 45 -2.68 -13.24 1.18
N PHE A 46 -2.63 -14.42 1.79
CA PHE A 46 -3.78 -14.96 2.54
C PHE A 46 -4.17 -14.07 3.72
N TRP A 47 -3.20 -13.54 4.46
CA TRP A 47 -3.45 -12.63 5.58
C TRP A 47 -4.14 -11.34 5.14
N VAL A 48 -3.68 -10.70 4.06
CA VAL A 48 -4.31 -9.50 3.49
C VAL A 48 -5.74 -9.81 3.05
N PHE A 49 -5.97 -10.94 2.40
CA PHE A 49 -7.32 -11.35 1.99
C PHE A 49 -8.24 -11.63 3.18
N TYR A 50 -7.72 -12.21 4.26
CA TYR A 50 -8.45 -12.41 5.51
C TYR A 50 -8.84 -11.08 6.16
N LEU A 51 -7.92 -10.11 6.25
CA LEU A 51 -8.21 -8.77 6.78
C LEU A 51 -9.28 -8.04 5.97
N TRP A 52 -9.22 -8.19 4.64
CA TRP A 52 -10.24 -7.64 3.74
C TRP A 52 -11.61 -8.28 4.00
N ASN A 53 -11.68 -9.61 3.99
CA ASN A 53 -12.95 -10.34 4.17
C ASN A 53 -13.56 -10.17 5.58
N SER A 54 -12.76 -9.79 6.57
CA SER A 54 -13.21 -9.53 7.95
C SER A 54 -13.54 -8.05 8.22
N ASN A 55 -13.57 -7.19 7.19
CA ASN A 55 -13.82 -5.75 7.32
C ASN A 55 -12.89 -5.04 8.31
N GLN A 56 -11.65 -5.55 8.45
CA GLN A 56 -10.63 -4.97 9.33
C GLN A 56 -9.77 -3.92 8.62
N MET A 57 -9.95 -3.76 7.31
CA MET A 57 -9.34 -2.67 6.56
C MET A 57 -10.25 -1.45 6.57
N SER A 58 -9.77 -0.37 7.18
CA SER A 58 -10.50 0.90 7.16
C SER A 58 -10.64 1.43 5.72
N PRO A 59 -11.81 1.93 5.33
CA PRO A 59 -11.98 2.60 4.05
C PRO A 59 -11.21 3.91 4.03
N LYS A 60 -10.90 4.38 2.83
CA LYS A 60 -10.47 5.76 2.61
C LYS A 60 -11.72 6.64 2.76
N ILE A 61 -11.66 7.61 3.67
CA ILE A 61 -12.77 8.53 3.94
C ILE A 61 -12.40 9.89 3.35
N SER A 62 -13.26 10.43 2.48
CA SER A 62 -13.11 11.79 1.99
C SER A 62 -14.37 12.60 2.26
N ASN A 63 -14.17 13.86 2.64
CA ASN A 63 -15.25 14.79 2.96
C ASN A 63 -15.18 16.00 2.04
N SER A 64 -16.32 16.39 1.50
CA SER A 64 -16.47 17.63 0.72
C SER A 64 -17.77 18.33 1.11
N ARG A 65 -17.88 19.63 0.85
CA ARG A 65 -19.11 20.40 1.10
C ARG A 65 -19.66 20.87 -0.23
N TYR A 66 -20.97 20.72 -0.43
CA TYR A 66 -21.65 21.20 -1.62
C TYR A 66 -23.04 21.74 -1.26
N VAL A 67 -23.62 22.48 -2.19
CA VAL A 67 -24.97 23.04 -2.04
C VAL A 67 -25.98 21.98 -2.44
N SER A 68 -26.97 21.72 -1.59
CA SER A 68 -27.97 20.67 -1.81
C SER A 68 -29.38 21.21 -1.65
N ASP A 69 -30.29 20.73 -2.47
CA ASP A 69 -31.72 20.98 -2.41
C ASP A 69 -32.49 19.91 -1.62
N TYR A 70 -31.78 18.90 -1.09
CA TYR A 70 -32.28 17.85 -0.19
C TYR A 70 -33.41 16.98 -0.74
N GLN A 71 -33.58 16.90 -2.07
CA GLN A 71 -34.63 16.09 -2.69
C GLN A 71 -34.56 14.60 -2.32
N SER A 72 -33.37 14.10 -1.97
CA SER A 72 -33.11 12.69 -1.64
C SER A 72 -33.06 12.41 -0.13
N LEU A 73 -33.30 13.42 0.71
CA LEU A 73 -33.25 13.24 2.17
C LEU A 73 -34.43 12.38 2.63
N ASP A 74 -34.13 11.29 3.33
CA ASP A 74 -35.17 10.50 3.97
C ASP A 74 -35.59 11.15 5.29
N TYR A 75 -36.71 11.88 5.27
CA TYR A 75 -37.28 12.49 6.48
C TYR A 75 -37.72 11.47 7.54
N ASN A 76 -37.80 10.17 7.23
CA ASN A 76 -38.10 9.14 8.24
C ASN A 76 -36.86 8.73 9.05
N SER A 77 -35.67 8.95 8.49
CA SER A 77 -34.37 8.57 9.08
C SER A 77 -33.87 9.54 10.14
N GLY A 78 -34.36 10.79 10.12
CA GLY A 78 -34.13 11.80 11.13
C GLY A 78 -35.43 12.12 11.84
N LYS A 79 -35.45 12.04 13.17
CA LYS A 79 -36.63 12.34 13.98
C LYS A 79 -36.33 13.52 14.87
N ILE A 80 -37.28 14.43 14.98
CA ILE A 80 -37.27 15.46 16.01
C ILE A 80 -38.41 15.11 16.94
N THR A 81 -38.15 15.00 18.23
CA THR A 81 -39.19 14.68 19.21
C THR A 81 -39.15 15.67 20.35
N LEU A 82 -40.32 16.15 20.72
CA LEU A 82 -40.52 17.03 21.86
C LEU A 82 -41.11 16.21 23.01
N TYR A 83 -40.59 16.35 24.22
CA TYR A 83 -41.14 15.66 25.39
C TYR A 83 -41.08 16.52 26.64
N TYR A 84 -41.97 16.23 27.58
CA TYR A 84 -41.90 16.74 28.95
C TYR A 84 -41.66 15.54 29.85
N GLU A 85 -40.65 15.63 30.71
CA GLU A 85 -40.29 14.51 31.59
C GLU A 85 -41.29 14.41 32.74
N ALA A 86 -42.14 13.38 32.68
CA ALA A 86 -43.18 13.16 33.68
C ALA A 86 -42.60 12.42 34.89
N TYR A 87 -42.49 13.10 36.02
CA TYR A 87 -42.15 12.49 37.30
C TYR A 87 -43.40 12.26 38.16
N GLU A 88 -43.40 11.21 38.98
CA GLU A 88 -44.48 10.96 39.93
C GLU A 88 -44.70 12.17 40.86
N GLY A 89 -45.94 12.67 40.91
CA GLY A 89 -46.32 13.83 41.73
C GLY A 89 -46.11 15.19 41.06
N LEU A 90 -45.53 15.26 39.86
CA LEU A 90 -45.46 16.50 39.07
C LEU A 90 -46.65 16.60 38.09
N ILE A 91 -46.92 17.84 37.65
CA ILE A 91 -48.06 18.13 36.78
C ILE A 91 -47.51 18.10 35.35
N ASP A 92 -47.93 17.11 34.56
CA ASP A 92 -47.64 17.10 33.12
C ASP A 92 -48.44 18.23 32.45
N PRO A 93 -47.77 19.26 31.89
CA PRO A 93 -48.45 20.43 31.34
C PRO A 93 -49.16 20.15 30.02
N PHE A 94 -48.75 19.11 29.27
CA PHE A 94 -49.36 18.75 28.00
C PHE A 94 -50.61 17.90 28.23
N LYS A 95 -50.57 16.94 29.16
CA LYS A 95 -51.73 16.12 29.53
C LYS A 95 -52.81 16.93 30.23
N SER A 96 -52.42 17.86 31.10
CA SER A 96 -53.34 18.75 31.82
C SER A 96 -53.81 19.95 30.99
N LYS A 97 -53.30 20.13 29.77
CA LYS A 97 -53.64 21.26 28.87
C LYS A 97 -53.35 22.62 29.51
N ILE A 98 -52.22 22.71 30.21
CA ILE A 98 -51.64 23.99 30.66
C ILE A 98 -50.83 24.59 29.52
N LEU A 99 -50.00 23.74 28.87
CA LEU A 99 -49.20 24.07 27.70
C LEU A 99 -49.66 23.24 26.52
N LEU A 100 -49.52 23.81 25.32
CA LEU A 100 -49.80 23.13 24.06
C LEU A 100 -48.52 23.12 23.21
N PRO A 101 -48.10 21.94 22.71
CA PRO A 101 -47.05 21.84 21.71
C PRO A 101 -47.66 22.13 20.34
N LEU A 102 -47.36 23.30 19.78
CA LEU A 102 -47.84 23.74 18.48
C LEU A 102 -46.71 23.63 17.44
N VAL A 103 -47.07 23.30 16.20
CA VAL A 103 -46.18 23.37 15.04
C VAL A 103 -46.74 24.37 14.04
N MET A 104 -45.85 25.17 13.45
CA MET A 104 -46.14 26.11 12.39
C MET A 104 -45.10 25.96 11.29
N TYR A 105 -45.51 26.05 10.04
CA TYR A 105 -44.60 26.04 8.90
C TYR A 105 -44.57 27.43 8.28
N THR A 106 -43.48 27.74 7.59
CA THR A 106 -43.45 28.86 6.65
C THR A 106 -43.33 28.30 5.24
N ASP A 107 -44.02 28.92 4.30
CA ASP A 107 -43.86 28.65 2.86
C ASP A 107 -43.54 29.98 2.18
N TYR A 108 -42.35 30.11 1.61
CA TYR A 108 -41.80 31.36 1.08
C TYR A 108 -41.94 32.53 2.07
N TYR A 109 -41.59 32.29 3.34
CA TYR A 109 -41.70 33.24 4.46
C TYR A 109 -43.13 33.62 4.88
N ALA A 110 -44.17 33.06 4.24
CA ALA A 110 -45.54 33.22 4.70
C ALA A 110 -45.85 32.17 5.80
N PRO A 111 -46.20 32.58 7.03
CA PRO A 111 -46.50 31.64 8.11
C PRO A 111 -47.88 30.99 7.91
N THR A 112 -47.95 29.68 8.17
CA THR A 112 -49.23 28.96 8.30
C THR A 112 -49.86 29.21 9.68
N GLU A 113 -51.12 28.82 9.88
CA GLU A 113 -51.69 28.81 11.22
C GLU A 113 -51.02 27.73 12.09
N PRO A 114 -50.72 28.01 13.38
CA PRO A 114 -50.19 27.02 14.30
C PRO A 114 -51.19 25.89 14.57
N MET A 115 -50.73 24.65 14.53
CA MET A 115 -51.53 23.45 14.78
C MET A 115 -50.96 22.65 15.94
N ILE A 116 -51.79 21.95 16.72
CA ILE A 116 -51.32 21.06 17.79
C ILE A 116 -50.58 19.86 17.17
N ILE A 117 -49.44 19.47 17.76
CA ILE A 117 -48.77 18.21 17.42
C ILE A 117 -49.57 17.05 17.99
N GLU A 118 -50.44 16.44 17.18
CA GLU A 118 -51.29 15.33 17.61
C GLU A 118 -50.57 13.97 17.64
N ASN A 119 -49.51 13.80 16.84
CA ASN A 119 -48.79 12.55 16.77
C ASN A 119 -47.82 12.42 17.97
N TYR A 120 -48.05 11.42 18.82
CA TYR A 120 -47.16 11.12 19.94
C TYR A 120 -46.98 9.62 20.16
N THR A 121 -45.87 9.25 20.77
CA THR A 121 -45.59 7.90 21.25
C THR A 121 -45.32 7.92 22.75
N GLU A 122 -45.92 6.99 23.49
CA GLU A 122 -45.66 6.82 24.92
C GLU A 122 -44.26 6.25 25.15
N SER A 123 -43.51 6.84 26.08
CA SER A 123 -42.16 6.44 26.48
C SER A 123 -42.05 6.41 28.01
N THR A 124 -40.95 5.86 28.53
CA THR A 124 -40.67 5.83 29.98
C THR A 124 -40.57 7.22 30.60
N PHE A 125 -40.28 8.25 29.80
CA PHE A 125 -40.14 9.63 30.25
C PHE A 125 -41.42 10.46 30.05
N GLY A 126 -42.48 9.87 29.47
CA GLY A 126 -43.72 10.58 29.11
C GLY A 126 -44.04 10.50 27.62
N ASN A 127 -44.91 11.39 27.14
CA ASN A 127 -45.31 11.43 25.74
C ASN A 127 -44.25 12.13 24.88
N LEU A 128 -43.77 11.44 23.84
CA LEU A 128 -42.88 12.01 22.82
C LEU A 128 -43.73 12.52 21.66
N TYR A 129 -43.85 13.83 21.51
CA TYR A 129 -44.57 14.49 20.43
C TYR A 129 -43.68 14.60 19.18
N ILE A 130 -44.17 14.09 18.04
CA ILE A 130 -43.40 13.95 16.80
C ILE A 130 -43.98 14.87 15.73
N PRO A 131 -43.43 16.10 15.53
CA PRO A 131 -43.83 16.96 14.44
C PRO A 131 -43.51 16.32 13.08
N LYS A 132 -44.36 16.58 12.08
CA LYS A 132 -44.09 16.17 10.70
C LYS A 132 -43.00 17.08 10.13
N LEU A 133 -41.88 16.53 9.68
CA LEU A 133 -40.83 17.31 9.04
C LEU A 133 -41.26 17.66 7.61
N ASP A 134 -41.26 18.95 7.27
CA ASP A 134 -41.49 19.47 5.91
C ASP A 134 -40.57 20.67 5.71
N PHE A 135 -39.41 20.43 5.10
CA PHE A 135 -38.40 21.44 4.80
C PHE A 135 -38.24 21.54 3.29
N GLY A 136 -37.81 22.71 2.81
CA GLY A 136 -37.73 22.95 1.38
C GLY A 136 -36.73 24.03 1.04
N TYR A 137 -36.11 23.88 -0.13
CA TYR A 137 -35.27 24.89 -0.75
C TYR A 137 -35.79 25.22 -2.14
N SER A 138 -35.61 26.47 -2.55
CA SER A 138 -35.92 26.92 -3.89
C SER A 138 -34.88 27.93 -4.34
N TYR A 139 -34.67 27.99 -5.65
CA TYR A 139 -33.84 29.03 -6.25
C TYR A 139 -34.64 30.34 -6.34
N ALA A 140 -34.15 31.37 -5.67
CA ALA A 140 -34.64 32.73 -5.79
C ALA A 140 -33.46 33.65 -6.16
N ASP A 141 -33.61 34.41 -7.25
CA ASP A 141 -32.57 35.31 -7.77
C ASP A 141 -31.20 34.64 -8.01
N GLY A 142 -31.20 33.37 -8.40
CA GLY A 142 -29.98 32.58 -8.65
C GLY A 142 -29.30 32.03 -7.39
N TYR A 143 -29.85 32.30 -6.20
CA TYR A 143 -29.39 31.75 -4.93
C TYR A 143 -30.33 30.67 -4.43
N LEU A 144 -29.78 29.58 -3.89
CA LEU A 144 -30.58 28.59 -3.20
C LEU A 144 -30.97 29.15 -1.82
N GLN A 145 -32.27 29.35 -1.60
CA GLN A 145 -32.83 29.88 -0.36
C GLN A 145 -33.80 28.87 0.25
N THR A 146 -33.90 28.87 1.58
CA THR A 146 -34.88 28.06 2.29
C THR A 146 -36.28 28.54 1.96
N SER A 147 -37.08 27.69 1.30
CA SER A 147 -38.48 27.99 0.98
C SER A 147 -39.43 27.54 2.08
N LYS A 148 -39.10 26.47 2.80
CA LYS A 148 -39.91 26.00 3.93
C LYS A 148 -39.11 25.81 5.21
N GLN A 149 -39.65 26.35 6.31
CA GLN A 149 -39.08 26.25 7.65
C GLN A 149 -40.15 25.78 8.62
N MET A 150 -39.72 25.30 9.78
CA MET A 150 -40.61 24.79 10.83
C MET A 150 -40.37 25.54 12.13
N TYR A 151 -41.43 25.87 12.84
CA TYR A 151 -41.41 26.41 14.18
C TYR A 151 -42.19 25.47 15.09
N ILE A 152 -41.61 25.13 16.24
CA ILE A 152 -42.32 24.45 17.33
C ILE A 152 -42.51 25.49 18.44
N PHE A 153 -43.75 25.71 18.84
CA PHE A 153 -44.09 26.60 19.94
C PHE A 153 -44.57 25.82 21.15
N ILE A 154 -44.05 26.18 22.32
CA ILE A 154 -44.64 25.81 23.60
C ILE A 154 -45.43 27.01 24.08
N ALA A 155 -46.75 26.94 23.88
CA ALA A 155 -47.65 28.04 24.18
C ALA A 155 -48.53 27.71 25.39
N LEU A 156 -48.92 28.75 26.13
CA LEU A 156 -50.01 28.64 27.08
C LEU A 156 -51.29 28.22 26.35
N CYS A 157 -52.06 27.33 26.97
CA CYS A 157 -53.27 26.82 26.36
C CYS A 157 -54.25 27.93 26.02
N GLN A 158 -54.77 27.88 24.78
CA GLN A 158 -55.85 28.74 24.30
C GLN A 158 -56.91 27.86 23.65
N GLU A 159 -58.18 28.07 23.99
CA GLU A 159 -59.31 27.24 23.53
C GLU A 159 -59.43 27.21 22.00
N LYS A 160 -58.93 28.23 21.28
CA LYS A 160 -58.95 28.30 19.82
C LYS A 160 -58.18 27.16 19.12
N TYR A 161 -57.21 26.55 19.80
CA TYR A 161 -56.43 25.43 19.27
C TYR A 161 -57.02 24.07 19.67
N LEU A 162 -57.93 24.04 20.64
CA LEU A 162 -58.51 22.82 21.17
C LEU A 162 -59.73 22.39 20.35
N LYS A 163 -60.13 21.12 20.54
CA LYS A 163 -61.39 20.61 19.99
C LYS A 163 -62.57 21.24 20.76
N PRO A 164 -63.77 21.37 20.15
CA PRO A 164 -64.90 22.12 20.73
C PRO A 164 -65.31 21.73 22.17
N ASP A 165 -65.08 20.47 22.55
CA ASP A 165 -65.44 19.94 23.88
C ASP A 165 -64.30 19.99 24.91
N GLU A 166 -63.13 20.47 24.51
CA GLU A 166 -61.93 20.50 25.33
C GLU A 166 -61.69 21.89 25.92
N LYS A 167 -61.31 21.93 27.19
CA LYS A 167 -61.00 23.18 27.91
C LYS A 167 -59.56 23.19 28.38
N CYS A 168 -59.00 24.39 28.47
CA CYS A 168 -57.71 24.62 29.11
C CYS A 168 -57.79 24.41 30.63
N ALA A 169 -56.63 24.16 31.25
CA ALA A 169 -56.50 24.04 32.70
C ALA A 169 -57.01 25.28 33.45
N SER A 170 -57.44 25.10 34.71
CA SER A 170 -57.79 26.22 35.59
C SER A 170 -56.57 27.06 35.95
N SER A 171 -56.79 28.34 36.29
CA SER A 171 -55.73 29.25 36.71
C SER A 171 -54.97 28.76 37.95
N GLU A 172 -55.65 28.06 38.86
CA GLU A 172 -55.06 27.46 40.06
C GLU A 172 -54.07 26.35 39.70
N LEU A 173 -54.44 25.45 38.78
CA LEU A 173 -53.55 24.37 38.33
C LEU A 173 -52.35 24.91 37.56
N LYS A 174 -52.56 25.96 36.76
CA LYS A 174 -51.49 26.69 36.07
C LYS A 174 -50.49 27.29 37.06
N GLU A 175 -50.96 27.94 38.12
CA GLU A 175 -50.09 28.51 39.15
C GLU A 175 -49.34 27.42 39.92
N GLN A 176 -49.97 26.28 40.19
CA GLN A 176 -49.32 25.12 40.81
C GLN A 176 -48.19 24.57 39.93
N PHE A 177 -48.41 24.44 38.61
CA PHE A 177 -47.40 23.99 37.67
C PHE A 177 -46.15 24.90 37.68
N PHE A 178 -46.31 26.22 37.54
CA PHE A 178 -45.16 27.14 37.54
C PHE A 178 -44.44 27.26 38.90
N LYS A 179 -45.03 26.77 39.99
CA LYS A 179 -44.40 26.68 41.31
C LYS A 179 -43.63 25.37 41.53
N GLN A 180 -43.67 24.44 40.58
CA GLN A 180 -42.92 23.18 40.67
C GLN A 180 -41.42 23.44 40.58
N GLN A 181 -40.63 22.59 41.26
CA GLN A 181 -39.18 22.73 41.32
C GLN A 181 -38.49 22.47 39.98
N ILE A 182 -39.14 21.70 39.10
CA ILE A 182 -38.56 21.24 37.84
C ILE A 182 -39.62 21.43 36.75
N ASN A 183 -39.34 22.33 35.82
CA ASN A 183 -40.18 22.61 34.66
C ASN A 183 -39.30 22.75 33.43
N TYR A 184 -38.82 21.65 32.88
CA TYR A 184 -38.17 21.67 31.59
C TYR A 184 -38.85 20.71 30.63
N PHE A 185 -38.72 21.01 29.35
CA PHE A 185 -39.03 20.06 28.29
C PHE A 185 -37.76 19.77 27.50
N GLY A 186 -37.69 18.58 26.92
CA GLY A 186 -36.59 18.16 26.08
C GLY A 186 -36.99 18.18 24.61
N LEU A 187 -36.05 18.61 23.79
CA LEU A 187 -36.07 18.42 22.34
C LEU A 187 -34.98 17.43 21.98
N GLN A 188 -35.36 16.28 21.44
CA GLN A 188 -34.42 15.29 20.92
C GLN A 188 -34.28 15.46 19.41
N VAL A 189 -33.05 15.55 18.94
CA VAL A 189 -32.73 15.44 17.53
C VAL A 189 -32.01 14.13 17.31
N TYR A 190 -32.65 13.23 16.58
CA TYR A 190 -32.07 11.95 16.17
C TYR A 190 -31.25 12.17 14.91
N SER A 191 -29.98 11.77 14.96
CA SER A 191 -29.09 11.76 13.82
C SER A 191 -28.64 10.35 13.49
N THR A 192 -28.38 10.12 12.21
CA THR A 192 -27.86 8.85 11.71
C THR A 192 -26.52 9.09 11.04
N ALA A 193 -25.52 8.33 11.48
CA ALA A 193 -24.21 8.24 10.86
C ALA A 193 -23.95 6.80 10.41
N LEU A 194 -23.01 6.61 9.48
CA LEU A 194 -22.57 5.28 9.09
C LEU A 194 -21.26 4.92 9.79
N ASP A 195 -21.15 3.69 10.29
CA ASP A 195 -19.87 3.16 10.79
C ASP A 195 -18.91 2.98 9.61
N SER A 196 -17.71 3.52 9.76
CA SER A 196 -16.64 3.39 8.76
C SER A 196 -16.18 1.95 8.51
N ARG A 197 -16.44 0.98 9.41
CA ARG A 197 -15.91 -0.38 9.28
C ARG A 197 -16.77 -1.26 8.38
N ASP A 198 -18.08 -1.18 8.53
CA ASP A 198 -19.04 -2.06 7.87
C ASP A 198 -20.15 -1.31 7.12
N GLY A 199 -20.18 0.02 7.21
CA GLY A 199 -21.22 0.85 6.61
C GLY A 199 -22.59 0.69 7.28
N SER A 200 -22.65 0.14 8.50
CA SER A 200 -23.88 0.02 9.27
C SER A 200 -24.37 1.38 9.76
N GLU A 201 -25.69 1.52 9.85
CA GLU A 201 -26.31 2.75 10.36
C GLU A 201 -26.24 2.78 11.89
N GLN A 202 -25.67 3.86 12.43
CA GLN A 202 -25.61 4.16 13.84
C GLN A 202 -26.43 5.40 14.12
N MET A 203 -27.47 5.23 14.92
CA MET A 203 -28.33 6.33 15.36
C MET A 203 -27.81 6.90 16.67
N THR A 204 -27.69 8.22 16.74
CA THR A 204 -27.38 8.96 17.97
C THR A 204 -28.48 9.97 18.25
N VAL A 205 -28.59 10.40 19.50
CA VAL A 205 -29.60 11.36 19.95
C VAL A 205 -28.91 12.52 20.64
N GLN A 206 -29.33 13.74 20.30
CA GLN A 206 -28.93 14.97 20.97
C GLN A 206 -30.13 15.52 21.74
N ASP A 207 -30.03 15.55 23.06
CA ASP A 207 -31.05 16.12 23.94
C ASP A 207 -30.76 17.59 24.22
N ILE A 208 -31.76 18.44 24.04
CA ILE A 208 -31.71 19.87 24.32
C ILE A 208 -32.78 20.17 25.38
N TYR A 209 -32.34 20.55 26.57
CA TYR A 209 -33.22 20.83 27.70
C TYR A 209 -33.54 22.31 27.77
N ILE A 210 -34.83 22.61 27.96
CA ILE A 210 -35.35 23.97 27.94
C ILE A 210 -36.21 24.15 29.17
N GLU A 211 -35.66 24.87 30.15
CA GLU A 211 -36.36 25.23 31.38
C GLU A 211 -37.37 26.34 31.09
N ILE A 212 -38.61 26.16 31.54
CA ILE A 212 -39.71 27.10 31.31
C ILE A 212 -39.93 27.94 32.56
N GLU A 213 -39.97 29.25 32.36
CA GLU A 213 -40.41 30.21 33.36
C GLU A 213 -41.57 31.05 32.81
N GLN A 214 -42.46 31.50 33.69
CA GLN A 214 -43.61 32.30 33.26
C GLN A 214 -43.22 33.70 32.73
N GLN A 215 -42.11 34.26 33.20
CA GLN A 215 -41.68 35.63 32.87
C GLN A 215 -40.73 35.69 31.66
N SER A 216 -40.20 34.54 31.24
CA SER A 216 -39.16 34.40 30.23
C SER A 216 -39.71 33.65 29.01
N CYS A 217 -39.21 33.98 27.82
CA CYS A 217 -39.48 33.26 26.59
C CYS A 217 -38.17 32.82 25.94
N TYR A 218 -38.04 31.55 25.61
CA TYR A 218 -36.83 31.00 25.00
C TYR A 218 -36.98 30.89 23.50
N ASN A 219 -36.07 31.51 22.74
CA ASN A 219 -35.99 31.37 21.30
C ASN A 219 -34.78 30.49 20.95
N ILE A 220 -35.03 29.39 20.25
CA ILE A 220 -34.04 28.35 20.01
C ILE A 220 -33.95 28.11 18.52
N ASN A 221 -32.83 28.48 17.93
CA ASN A 221 -32.55 28.25 16.53
C ASN A 221 -31.77 26.93 16.39
N THR A 222 -32.42 25.93 15.82
CA THR A 222 -31.89 24.60 15.54
C THR A 222 -31.62 24.47 14.04
N PHE A 223 -30.34 24.43 13.68
CA PHE A 223 -29.88 24.23 12.31
C PHE A 223 -29.52 22.76 12.11
N LEU A 224 -30.32 22.04 11.33
CA LEU A 224 -30.09 20.64 11.02
C LEU A 224 -28.94 20.50 10.02
N GLU A 225 -27.97 19.68 10.39
CA GLU A 225 -26.85 19.30 9.54
C GLU A 225 -27.16 17.98 8.85
N THR A 226 -26.85 17.90 7.56
CA THR A 226 -27.06 16.69 6.76
C THR A 226 -25.76 16.19 6.16
N ASN A 227 -25.71 14.87 5.99
CA ASN A 227 -24.61 14.20 5.33
C ASN A 227 -25.11 13.28 4.22
N LYS A 228 -24.52 13.42 3.04
CA LYS A 228 -24.67 12.50 1.92
C LYS A 228 -23.53 11.51 1.94
N TYR A 229 -23.84 10.28 2.28
CA TYR A 229 -22.92 9.17 2.24
C TYR A 229 -22.90 8.53 0.86
N GLU A 230 -21.71 8.39 0.31
CA GLU A 230 -21.44 7.59 -0.87
C GLU A 230 -20.58 6.39 -0.47
N VAL A 231 -21.15 5.19 -0.52
CA VAL A 231 -20.47 3.96 -0.09
C VAL A 231 -20.04 3.17 -1.32
N GLU A 232 -18.74 3.14 -1.57
CA GLU A 232 -18.09 2.36 -2.62
C GLU A 232 -17.60 1.02 -2.05
N ASP A 233 -18.54 0.07 -1.96
CA ASP A 233 -18.30 -1.30 -1.48
C ASP A 233 -18.44 -2.29 -2.64
N TYR A 234 -17.44 -2.31 -3.52
CA TYR A 234 -17.33 -3.26 -4.62
C TYR A 234 -15.88 -3.72 -4.79
N LEU A 235 -15.70 -4.98 -5.18
CA LEU A 235 -14.35 -5.56 -5.32
C LEU A 235 -13.59 -5.03 -6.55
N LEU A 236 -14.30 -4.83 -7.67
CA LEU A 236 -13.70 -4.50 -8.99
C LEU A 236 -14.44 -3.35 -9.66
N PHE A 237 -15.71 -3.58 -10.02
CA PHE A 237 -16.58 -2.59 -10.64
C PHE A 237 -17.94 -2.66 -9.98
N GLY A 238 -18.53 -1.50 -9.71
CA GLY A 238 -19.84 -1.40 -9.08
C GLY A 238 -20.33 0.02 -9.08
N THR A 239 -21.57 0.19 -8.61
CA THR A 239 -22.18 1.50 -8.39
C THR A 239 -22.16 1.82 -6.91
N SER A 240 -21.81 3.06 -6.58
CA SER A 240 -21.85 3.54 -5.20
C SER A 240 -23.27 3.50 -4.64
N LYS A 241 -23.42 3.10 -3.38
CA LYS A 241 -24.70 3.23 -2.66
C LYS A 241 -24.77 4.64 -2.07
N ILE A 242 -25.79 5.40 -2.45
CA ILE A 242 -25.99 6.77 -1.99
C ILE A 242 -27.07 6.79 -0.92
N LYS A 243 -26.77 7.39 0.23
CA LYS A 243 -27.68 7.56 1.35
C LYS A 243 -27.57 8.97 1.91
N GLU A 244 -28.67 9.58 2.30
CA GLU A 244 -28.70 10.94 2.85
C GLU A 244 -29.42 10.94 4.19
N TYR A 245 -28.74 11.45 5.22
CA TYR A 245 -29.22 11.47 6.60
C TYR A 245 -29.08 12.85 7.23
N ILE A 246 -29.88 13.11 8.25
CA ILE A 246 -29.60 14.15 9.24
C ILE A 246 -28.46 13.63 10.12
N SER A 247 -27.31 14.31 10.10
CA SER A 247 -26.10 13.90 10.83
C SER A 247 -25.92 14.59 12.17
N GLY A 248 -26.67 15.67 12.42
CA GLY A 248 -26.64 16.39 13.70
C GLY A 248 -27.46 17.67 13.68
N ALA A 249 -27.36 18.44 14.76
CA ALA A 249 -27.94 19.77 14.84
C ALA A 249 -27.03 20.75 15.58
N GLN A 250 -26.92 21.95 15.03
CA GLN A 250 -26.34 23.10 15.70
C GLN A 250 -27.45 23.92 16.35
N VAL A 251 -27.31 24.19 17.65
CA VAL A 251 -28.33 24.89 18.43
C VAL A 251 -27.81 26.23 18.89
N GLN A 252 -28.62 27.28 18.75
CA GLN A 252 -28.35 28.61 19.29
C GLN A 252 -29.55 29.07 20.11
N THR A 253 -29.33 29.39 21.38
CA THR A 253 -30.38 29.77 22.31
C THR A 253 -30.33 31.26 22.61
N GLN A 254 -31.50 31.88 22.72
CA GLN A 254 -31.68 33.26 23.14
C GLN A 254 -32.84 33.34 24.13
N THR A 255 -32.73 34.20 25.13
CA THR A 255 -33.81 34.43 26.10
C THR A 255 -34.37 35.84 25.89
N LEU A 256 -35.70 35.92 25.81
CA LEU A 256 -36.46 37.14 25.64
C LEU A 256 -37.42 37.30 26.83
N SER A 257 -37.94 38.51 27.07
CA SER A 257 -39.05 38.68 28.00
C SER A 257 -40.35 38.13 27.42
N ALA A 258 -41.24 37.61 28.28
CA ALA A 258 -42.55 37.11 27.87
C ALA A 258 -43.37 38.15 27.09
N GLU A 259 -43.30 39.43 27.49
CA GLU A 259 -43.97 40.54 26.80
C GLU A 259 -43.46 40.71 25.36
N ARG A 260 -42.14 40.64 25.15
CA ARG A 260 -41.56 40.75 23.81
C ARG A 260 -41.96 39.56 22.93
N CYS A 261 -42.00 38.36 23.50
CA CYS A 261 -42.45 37.15 22.78
C CYS A 261 -43.91 37.26 22.32
N LYS A 262 -44.78 37.74 23.22
CA LYS A 262 -46.20 37.97 22.93
C LYS A 262 -46.40 38.98 21.80
N LEU A 263 -45.59 40.03 21.73
CA LEU A 263 -45.62 40.99 20.64
C LEU A 263 -45.12 40.38 19.31
N THR A 264 -44.05 39.59 19.35
CA THR A 264 -43.44 39.00 18.14
C THR A 264 -44.34 37.93 17.50
N HIS A 265 -44.95 37.06 18.30
CA HIS A 265 -45.68 35.89 17.81
C HIS A 265 -47.20 35.98 17.99
N GLN A 266 -47.72 37.09 18.53
CA GLN A 266 -49.14 37.34 18.78
C GLN A 266 -49.84 36.28 19.64
N ASN A 267 -49.06 35.47 20.37
CA ASN A 267 -49.52 34.38 21.23
C ASN A 267 -48.70 34.37 22.51
N GLU A 268 -49.27 33.80 23.58
CA GLU A 268 -48.57 33.62 24.86
C GLU A 268 -47.64 32.41 24.79
N ILE A 269 -46.49 32.61 24.14
CA ILE A 269 -45.47 31.59 23.91
C ILE A 269 -44.39 31.70 24.99
N LEU A 270 -43.99 30.56 25.53
CA LEU A 270 -42.92 30.42 26.51
C LEU A 270 -41.63 29.88 25.87
N ALA A 271 -41.75 29.14 24.77
CA ALA A 271 -40.61 28.78 23.95
C ALA A 271 -40.97 28.70 22.46
N ALA A 272 -40.09 29.23 21.62
CA ALA A 272 -40.15 29.17 20.17
C ALA A 272 -38.89 28.47 19.67
N ILE A 273 -39.06 27.31 19.05
CA ILE A 273 -37.98 26.52 18.49
C ILE A 273 -38.06 26.66 16.98
N TYR A 274 -37.17 27.47 16.41
CA TYR A 274 -36.99 27.60 14.98
C TYR A 274 -36.11 26.47 14.46
N ILE A 275 -36.66 25.64 13.58
CA ILE A 275 -35.95 24.51 12.97
C ILE A 275 -35.83 24.75 11.48
N THR A 276 -34.58 24.75 11.01
CA THR A 276 -34.26 24.87 9.58
C THR A 276 -33.14 23.91 9.24
N MET A 277 -33.09 23.50 7.98
CA MET A 277 -31.90 22.86 7.44
C MET A 277 -30.83 23.92 7.14
N ASN A 278 -29.57 23.49 7.12
CA ASN A 278 -28.49 24.30 6.55
C ASN A 278 -28.54 24.23 5.02
N GLY A 279 -28.21 25.28 4.27
CA GLY A 279 -28.17 25.25 2.80
C GLY A 279 -26.96 24.49 2.21
N THR A 280 -26.07 24.01 3.07
CA THR A 280 -24.88 23.23 2.70
C THR A 280 -24.95 21.83 3.27
N GLN A 281 -24.61 20.84 2.45
CA GLN A 281 -24.56 19.43 2.81
C GLN A 281 -23.10 18.96 2.81
N THR A 282 -22.73 18.14 3.79
CA THR A 282 -21.46 17.42 3.73
C THR A 282 -21.64 16.18 2.87
N LYS A 283 -20.71 15.89 1.96
CA LYS A 283 -20.59 14.61 1.26
C LYS A 283 -19.47 13.82 1.88
N THR A 284 -19.76 12.66 2.44
CA THR A 284 -18.77 11.70 2.93
C THR A 284 -18.71 10.50 1.99
N ILE A 285 -17.54 10.26 1.39
CA ILE A 285 -17.30 9.09 0.54
C ILE A 285 -16.50 8.06 1.33
N PHE A 286 -17.06 6.85 1.46
CA PHE A 286 -16.37 5.69 1.99
C PHE A 286 -15.92 4.80 0.84
N GLN A 287 -14.61 4.79 0.60
CA GLN A 287 -14.00 3.95 -0.42
C GLN A 287 -13.31 2.76 0.24
N TYR A 288 -13.96 1.60 0.18
CA TYR A 288 -13.37 0.35 0.65
C TYR A 288 -12.26 -0.11 -0.29
N PRO A 289 -11.22 -0.81 0.21
CA PRO A 289 -10.11 -1.23 -0.62
C PRO A 289 -10.57 -2.18 -1.73
N HIS A 290 -10.37 -1.76 -2.97
CA HIS A 290 -10.65 -2.58 -4.16
C HIS A 290 -9.56 -3.63 -4.39
N LEU A 291 -9.82 -4.60 -5.27
CA LEU A 291 -8.85 -5.63 -5.63
C LEU A 291 -7.51 -5.05 -6.09
N GLY A 292 -7.54 -3.93 -6.83
CA GLY A 292 -6.33 -3.22 -7.25
C GLY A 292 -5.48 -2.73 -6.08
N ASP A 293 -6.11 -2.15 -5.05
CA ASP A 293 -5.44 -1.70 -3.82
C ASP A 293 -4.86 -2.90 -3.05
N LEU A 294 -5.62 -4.00 -2.94
CA LEU A 294 -5.15 -5.22 -2.27
C LEU A 294 -3.94 -5.83 -2.98
N LEU A 295 -4.01 -5.97 -4.31
CA LEU A 295 -2.92 -6.51 -5.12
C LEU A 295 -1.69 -5.60 -5.12
N ALA A 296 -1.88 -4.28 -5.09
CA ALA A 296 -0.77 -3.34 -4.96
C ALA A 296 -0.07 -3.48 -3.61
N ASN A 297 -0.83 -3.64 -2.51
CA ASN A 297 -0.28 -3.84 -1.18
C ASN A 297 0.51 -5.17 -1.08
N ILE A 298 -0.09 -6.27 -1.60
CA ILE A 298 0.58 -7.58 -1.70
C ILE A 298 1.84 -7.46 -2.57
N GLY A 299 1.73 -6.85 -3.75
CA GLY A 299 2.82 -6.69 -4.71
C GLY A 299 3.99 -5.87 -4.15
N SER A 300 3.72 -4.84 -3.36
CA SER A 300 4.74 -4.02 -2.71
C SER A 300 5.63 -4.85 -1.78
N ILE A 301 5.02 -5.63 -0.88
CA ILE A 301 5.77 -6.45 0.08
C ILE A 301 6.45 -7.63 -0.60
N ILE A 302 5.80 -8.26 -1.58
CA ILE A 302 6.42 -9.27 -2.42
C ILE A 302 7.69 -8.70 -3.08
N SER A 303 7.62 -7.49 -3.64
CA SER A 303 8.77 -6.84 -4.27
C SER A 303 9.94 -6.62 -3.30
N ILE A 304 9.65 -6.22 -2.06
CA ILE A 304 10.65 -6.09 -0.99
C ILE A 304 11.27 -7.45 -0.65
N LEU A 305 10.47 -8.49 -0.50
CA LEU A 305 10.97 -9.85 -0.25
C LEU A 305 11.84 -10.36 -1.41
N PHE A 306 11.46 -10.05 -2.65
CA PHE A 306 12.27 -10.34 -3.83
C PHE A 306 13.54 -9.52 -3.91
N MET A 307 13.70 -8.40 -3.18
CA MET A 307 14.98 -7.71 -3.07
C MET A 307 16.05 -8.59 -2.39
N MET A 308 15.65 -9.51 -1.51
CA MET A 308 16.56 -10.50 -0.92
C MET A 308 17.22 -11.42 -1.96
N LYS A 309 16.65 -11.49 -3.18
CA LYS A 309 17.28 -12.15 -4.34
C LYS A 309 18.71 -11.69 -4.57
N TYR A 310 19.01 -10.40 -4.41
CA TYR A 310 20.36 -9.89 -4.66
C TYR A 310 21.40 -10.53 -3.73
N ILE A 311 21.03 -10.72 -2.46
CA ILE A 311 21.87 -11.40 -1.47
C ILE A 311 22.03 -12.87 -1.86
N ILE A 312 20.96 -13.54 -2.29
CA ILE A 312 21.02 -14.95 -2.71
C ILE A 312 21.90 -15.13 -3.94
N ILE A 313 21.76 -14.26 -4.94
CA ILE A 313 22.60 -14.24 -6.14
C ILE A 313 24.06 -14.04 -5.77
N TYR A 314 24.35 -13.08 -4.89
CA TYR A 314 25.72 -12.83 -4.41
C TYR A 314 26.30 -14.07 -3.70
N LEU A 315 25.53 -14.71 -2.82
CA LEU A 315 25.94 -15.94 -2.12
C LEU A 315 26.13 -17.11 -3.09
N ASN A 316 25.26 -17.25 -4.09
CA ASN A 316 25.35 -18.27 -5.13
C ASN A 316 26.59 -18.06 -6.00
N GLN A 317 26.88 -16.82 -6.39
CA GLN A 317 28.08 -16.45 -7.15
C GLN A 317 29.36 -16.70 -6.34
N HIS A 318 29.38 -16.31 -5.06
CA HIS A 318 30.49 -16.60 -4.18
C HIS A 318 30.73 -18.12 -4.05
N SER A 319 29.66 -18.89 -3.82
CA SER A 319 29.72 -20.35 -3.68
C SER A 319 30.22 -21.01 -4.97
N LEU A 320 29.76 -20.53 -6.13
CA LEU A 320 30.20 -20.99 -7.43
C LEU A 320 31.70 -20.73 -7.63
N ASN A 321 32.17 -19.51 -7.37
CA ASN A 321 33.57 -19.14 -7.49
C ASN A 321 34.46 -20.01 -6.59
N GLN A 322 34.04 -20.23 -5.33
CA GLN A 322 34.77 -21.14 -4.43
C GLN A 322 34.80 -22.57 -4.96
N LYS A 323 33.69 -23.06 -5.53
CA LYS A 323 33.63 -24.40 -6.12
C LYS A 323 34.60 -24.55 -7.28
N VAL A 324 34.60 -23.59 -8.22
CA VAL A 324 35.52 -23.58 -9.38
C VAL A 324 36.96 -23.53 -8.92
N ILE A 325 37.31 -22.64 -7.98
CA ILE A 325 38.67 -22.54 -7.47
C ILE A 325 39.09 -23.85 -6.79
N THR A 326 38.21 -24.47 -6.01
CA THR A 326 38.50 -25.75 -5.36
C THR A 326 38.70 -26.88 -6.39
N GLU A 327 37.85 -26.96 -7.41
CA GLU A 327 38.00 -27.92 -8.50
C GLU A 327 39.33 -27.72 -9.24
N LEU A 328 39.72 -26.46 -9.48
CA LEU A 328 40.97 -26.11 -10.15
C LEU A 328 42.19 -26.42 -9.27
N ILE A 329 42.15 -26.14 -7.97
CA ILE A 329 43.19 -26.56 -7.01
C ILE A 329 43.35 -28.08 -7.04
N ASN A 330 42.25 -28.83 -6.99
CA ASN A 330 42.27 -30.29 -7.01
C ASN A 330 42.79 -30.87 -8.34
N PHE A 331 42.71 -30.11 -9.43
CA PHE A 331 43.26 -30.49 -10.72
C PHE A 331 44.80 -30.32 -10.75
N TYR A 332 45.31 -29.18 -10.29
CA TYR A 332 46.76 -28.92 -10.26
C TYR A 332 47.50 -29.62 -9.11
N TYR A 333 46.81 -29.85 -8.00
CA TYR A 333 47.35 -30.49 -6.80
C TYR A 333 46.42 -31.63 -6.35
N PRO A 334 46.56 -32.84 -6.92
CA PRO A 334 45.66 -33.96 -6.61
C PRO A 334 45.70 -34.38 -5.13
N GLU A 335 46.79 -34.11 -4.42
CA GLU A 335 46.94 -34.37 -2.97
C GLU A 335 45.92 -33.59 -2.12
N PHE A 336 45.40 -32.45 -2.61
CA PHE A 336 44.36 -31.68 -1.91
C PHE A 336 43.04 -32.45 -1.80
N GLN A 337 42.78 -33.43 -2.68
CA GLN A 337 41.58 -34.27 -2.60
C GLN A 337 41.57 -35.14 -1.33
N ASN A 338 42.75 -35.43 -0.76
CA ASN A 338 42.91 -36.27 0.42
C ASN A 338 42.92 -35.47 1.74
N ILE A 339 42.78 -34.14 1.67
CA ILE A 339 42.78 -33.26 2.85
C ILE A 339 41.37 -33.21 3.45
N LYS A 340 41.23 -33.68 4.68
CA LYS A 340 39.99 -33.57 5.46
C LYS A 340 40.04 -32.35 6.35
N ILE A 341 39.18 -31.38 6.07
CA ILE A 341 39.03 -30.13 6.84
C ILE A 341 37.79 -30.24 7.73
N ILE A 342 37.98 -30.20 9.05
CA ILE A 342 36.88 -30.15 10.03
C ILE A 342 36.65 -28.70 10.43
N LYS A 343 35.45 -28.18 10.17
CA LYS A 343 35.04 -26.81 10.48
C LYS A 343 34.02 -26.78 11.62
N ASN A 344 33.98 -25.69 12.40
CA ASN A 344 32.91 -25.45 13.38
C ASN A 344 31.65 -24.87 12.71
N TRP A 345 30.59 -24.66 13.50
CA TRP A 345 29.34 -24.03 13.04
C TRP A 345 29.54 -22.58 12.54
N ARG A 346 30.60 -21.89 12.98
CA ARG A 346 31.04 -20.58 12.47
C ARG A 346 31.97 -20.67 11.25
N GLN A 347 32.08 -21.85 10.63
CA GLN A 347 32.94 -22.15 9.48
C GLN A 347 34.46 -22.01 9.69
N GLN A 348 34.93 -21.83 10.93
CA GLN A 348 36.36 -21.80 11.24
C GLN A 348 36.95 -23.21 11.23
N ILE A 349 38.13 -23.36 10.64
CA ILE A 349 38.85 -24.64 10.56
C ILE A 349 39.38 -25.01 11.95
N ILE A 350 38.91 -26.13 12.50
CA ILE A 350 39.31 -26.66 13.81
C ILE A 350 40.49 -27.62 13.65
N LYS A 351 40.40 -28.55 12.69
CA LYS A 351 41.42 -29.58 12.44
C LYS A 351 41.58 -29.86 10.95
N ILE A 352 42.81 -30.18 10.56
CA ILE A 352 43.19 -30.49 9.18
C ILE A 352 44.00 -31.77 9.22
N SER A 353 43.56 -32.77 8.48
CA SER A 353 44.27 -34.04 8.38
C SER A 353 44.52 -34.40 6.92
N LEU A 354 45.77 -34.75 6.61
CA LEU A 354 46.18 -35.31 5.34
C LEU A 354 46.49 -36.78 5.60
N ASN A 355 45.74 -37.70 4.99
CA ASN A 355 45.93 -39.15 5.18
C ASN A 355 46.02 -39.57 6.67
N GLN A 356 45.16 -38.99 7.52
CA GLN A 356 45.09 -39.22 8.98
C GLN A 356 46.23 -38.59 9.82
N ILE A 357 47.19 -37.90 9.20
CA ILE A 357 48.23 -37.13 9.89
C ILE A 357 47.73 -35.71 10.11
N GLU A 358 47.81 -35.22 11.35
CA GLU A 358 47.44 -33.84 11.69
C GLU A 358 48.48 -32.86 11.13
N VAL A 359 48.00 -31.90 10.34
CA VAL A 359 48.83 -30.88 9.69
C VAL A 359 48.77 -29.60 10.52
N ASP A 360 49.89 -28.90 10.66
CA ASP A 360 49.89 -27.58 11.30
C ASP A 360 48.92 -26.64 10.58
N LYS A 361 47.91 -26.20 11.34
CA LYS A 361 46.85 -25.31 10.87
C LYS A 361 47.41 -24.01 10.32
N LYS A 362 48.45 -23.43 10.92
CA LYS A 362 48.97 -22.13 10.50
C LYS A 362 49.72 -22.25 9.17
N ALA A 363 50.59 -23.24 9.04
CA ALA A 363 51.30 -23.53 7.80
C ALA A 363 50.33 -23.86 6.65
N TYR A 364 49.30 -24.67 6.91
CA TYR A 364 48.29 -25.02 5.92
C TYR A 364 47.51 -23.79 5.44
N LEU A 365 47.06 -22.92 6.35
CA LEU A 365 46.30 -21.72 5.97
C LEU A 365 47.12 -20.80 5.05
N GLN A 366 48.41 -20.61 5.35
CA GLN A 366 49.30 -19.82 4.51
C GLN A 366 49.48 -20.44 3.12
N LEU A 367 49.66 -21.77 3.05
CA LEU A 367 49.77 -22.49 1.78
C LEU A 367 48.47 -22.40 0.99
N TYR A 368 47.33 -22.64 1.63
CA TYR A 368 46.01 -22.61 1.01
C TYR A 368 45.70 -21.22 0.45
N ASP A 369 45.95 -20.15 1.21
CA ASP A 369 45.75 -18.77 0.75
C ASP A 369 46.64 -18.45 -0.47
N LYS A 370 47.91 -18.88 -0.45
CA LYS A 370 48.83 -18.69 -1.58
C LYS A 370 48.33 -19.42 -2.83
N VAL A 371 47.99 -20.69 -2.71
CA VAL A 371 47.47 -21.52 -3.81
C VAL A 371 46.15 -20.94 -4.33
N GLN A 372 45.26 -20.51 -3.44
CA GLN A 372 43.99 -19.90 -3.82
C GLN A 372 44.18 -18.61 -4.62
N ARG A 373 45.12 -17.74 -4.23
CA ARG A 373 45.45 -16.52 -4.98
C ARG A 373 45.98 -16.84 -6.37
N GLN A 374 46.93 -17.79 -6.47
CA GLN A 374 47.47 -18.25 -7.75
C GLN A 374 46.38 -18.81 -8.66
N MET A 375 45.45 -19.61 -8.11
CA MET A 375 44.34 -20.16 -8.89
C MET A 375 43.33 -19.11 -9.34
N ARG A 376 43.06 -18.08 -8.54
CA ARG A 376 42.23 -16.93 -8.96
C ARG A 376 42.88 -16.16 -10.10
N GLN A 377 44.19 -15.90 -10.01
CA GLN A 377 44.95 -15.26 -11.09
C GLN A 377 44.95 -16.12 -12.36
N LYS A 378 45.10 -17.44 -12.23
CA LYS A 378 45.04 -18.36 -13.38
C LYS A 378 43.69 -18.40 -14.07
N LEU A 379 42.60 -18.22 -13.31
CA LEU A 379 41.23 -18.15 -13.82
C LEU A 379 40.87 -16.78 -14.43
N SER A 380 41.77 -15.78 -14.34
CA SER A 380 41.58 -14.48 -14.98
C SER A 380 41.42 -14.64 -16.48
N TYR A 381 40.51 -13.86 -17.07
CA TYR A 381 40.29 -13.83 -18.51
C TYR A 381 41.59 -13.59 -19.29
N MET A 382 42.45 -12.69 -18.80
CA MET A 382 43.74 -12.42 -19.41
C MET A 382 44.63 -13.66 -19.41
N ASN A 383 44.71 -14.38 -18.30
CA ASN A 383 45.54 -15.58 -18.21
C ASN A 383 45.00 -16.72 -19.09
N LEU A 384 43.68 -16.89 -19.16
CA LEU A 384 43.05 -17.85 -20.07
C LEU A 384 43.38 -17.52 -21.54
N LEU A 385 43.32 -16.24 -21.92
CA LEU A 385 43.66 -15.78 -23.26
C LEU A 385 45.15 -16.02 -23.58
N TYR A 386 46.04 -15.77 -22.63
CA TYR A 386 47.46 -16.08 -22.76
C TYR A 386 47.72 -17.58 -22.93
N GLU A 387 47.10 -18.43 -22.12
CA GLU A 387 47.27 -19.89 -22.23
C GLU A 387 46.71 -20.44 -23.55
N ILE A 388 45.57 -19.93 -24.02
CA ILE A 388 45.05 -20.25 -25.36
C ILE A 388 46.05 -19.82 -26.44
N SER A 389 46.66 -18.65 -26.30
CA SER A 389 47.66 -18.14 -27.24
C SER A 389 48.94 -19.00 -27.24
N ARG A 390 49.39 -19.46 -26.07
CA ARG A 390 50.52 -20.40 -25.95
C ARG A 390 50.21 -21.75 -26.58
N LEU A 391 49.01 -22.29 -26.34
CA LEU A 391 48.54 -23.52 -27.00
C LEU A 391 48.49 -23.34 -28.51
N TYR A 392 48.00 -22.20 -29.01
CA TYR A 392 48.02 -21.88 -30.43
C TYR A 392 49.44 -21.87 -31.00
N LEU A 393 50.40 -21.23 -30.32
CA LEU A 393 51.81 -21.22 -30.73
C LEU A 393 52.44 -22.62 -30.72
N LEU A 394 52.15 -23.44 -29.72
CA LEU A 394 52.58 -24.84 -29.66
C LEU A 394 51.98 -25.66 -30.79
N ILE A 395 50.68 -25.56 -31.03
CA ILE A 395 50.03 -26.24 -32.17
C ILE A 395 50.68 -25.78 -33.49
N ARG A 396 50.98 -24.49 -33.62
CA ARG A 396 51.68 -23.90 -34.77
C ARG A 396 53.10 -24.42 -34.96
N SER A 397 53.82 -24.76 -33.90
CA SER A 397 55.16 -25.34 -34.02
C SER A 397 55.14 -26.81 -34.42
N PHE A 398 54.09 -27.57 -34.06
CA PHE A 398 53.99 -29.01 -34.39
C PHE A 398 53.26 -29.32 -35.69
N LYS A 399 52.51 -28.37 -36.27
CA LYS A 399 51.65 -28.59 -37.44
C LYS A 399 52.03 -27.68 -38.60
N PHE A 400 52.00 -28.22 -39.82
CA PHE A 400 52.20 -27.41 -41.02
C PHE A 400 51.12 -26.33 -41.11
N ARG A 401 51.53 -25.12 -41.52
CA ARG A 401 50.66 -23.96 -41.67
C ARG A 401 49.38 -24.27 -42.46
N GLU A 402 49.47 -25.16 -43.44
CA GLU A 402 48.33 -25.61 -44.25
C GLU A 402 47.30 -26.44 -43.48
N GLU A 403 47.71 -27.27 -42.52
CA GLU A 403 46.78 -28.04 -41.67
C GLU A 403 46.04 -27.12 -40.70
N ILE A 404 46.72 -26.10 -40.18
CA ILE A 404 46.12 -25.08 -39.31
C ILE A 404 45.12 -24.23 -40.10
N LEU A 405 45.49 -23.78 -41.31
CA LEU A 405 44.58 -23.07 -42.22
C LEU A 405 43.35 -23.92 -42.59
N LYS A 406 43.53 -25.23 -42.80
CA LYS A 406 42.40 -26.16 -42.99
C LYS A 406 41.51 -26.22 -41.75
N SER A 407 42.08 -26.24 -40.54
CA SER A 407 41.28 -26.21 -39.30
C SER A 407 40.51 -24.89 -39.12
N HIS A 408 41.09 -23.74 -39.47
CA HIS A 408 40.38 -22.46 -39.49
C HIS A 408 39.27 -22.42 -40.57
N SER A 409 39.42 -23.17 -41.67
CA SER A 409 38.38 -23.30 -42.70
C SER A 409 37.20 -24.21 -42.29
N ILE A 410 37.33 -24.96 -41.19
CA ILE A 410 36.27 -25.79 -40.57
C ILE A 410 35.44 -24.98 -39.56
N GLY A 411 35.77 -23.70 -39.34
CA GLY A 411 34.98 -22.80 -38.50
C GLY A 411 33.55 -22.59 -38.97
N ILE A 412 32.70 -22.02 -38.10
CA ILE A 412 31.34 -21.60 -38.46
C ILE A 412 31.45 -20.56 -39.58
N LYS A 413 31.06 -20.95 -40.81
CA LYS A 413 31.05 -20.02 -41.93
C LYS A 413 30.07 -18.90 -41.62
N LEU A 414 30.51 -17.63 -41.71
CA LEU A 414 29.59 -16.51 -41.71
C LEU A 414 28.69 -16.67 -42.95
N HIS A 415 27.48 -17.20 -42.74
CA HIS A 415 26.40 -17.04 -43.70
C HIS A 415 25.91 -15.60 -43.58
N LEU A 416 26.73 -14.68 -44.05
CA LEU A 416 26.22 -13.37 -44.41
C LEU A 416 25.29 -13.59 -45.59
N PRO A 417 24.03 -13.13 -45.54
CA PRO A 417 23.19 -13.04 -46.71
C PRO A 417 23.77 -11.93 -47.58
N PHE A 418 24.92 -12.20 -48.21
CA PHE A 418 25.32 -11.44 -49.38
C PHE A 418 24.31 -11.78 -50.45
N VAL A 419 23.49 -10.78 -50.76
CA VAL A 419 22.75 -10.71 -52.02
C VAL A 419 23.75 -11.10 -53.11
N THR A 420 23.41 -12.13 -53.86
CA THR A 420 24.10 -12.51 -55.09
C THR A 420 24.01 -11.33 -56.04
N GLU A 421 25.02 -10.47 -56.01
CA GLU A 421 25.41 -9.65 -57.14
C GLU A 421 26.85 -10.02 -57.49
N ASP A 422 27.01 -10.48 -58.72
CA ASP A 422 28.27 -10.80 -59.37
C ASP A 422 29.33 -9.73 -59.11
N GLY A 423 30.44 -10.09 -58.47
CA GLY A 423 31.48 -9.08 -58.22
C GLY A 423 32.72 -9.44 -57.42
N PHE A 424 33.01 -10.71 -57.08
CA PHE A 424 34.33 -11.08 -56.55
C PHE A 424 34.80 -12.41 -57.12
N SER A 425 34.95 -12.43 -58.45
CA SER A 425 35.84 -13.39 -59.09
C SER A 425 37.30 -13.08 -58.72
N ASN A 426 38.01 -14.13 -58.33
CA ASN A 426 39.47 -14.25 -58.32
C ASN A 426 40.25 -13.59 -57.16
N PHE A 427 40.34 -14.31 -56.04
CA PHE A 427 41.65 -14.52 -55.41
C PHE A 427 41.99 -16.01 -55.43
N LYS A 428 42.35 -16.51 -56.62
CA LYS A 428 43.15 -17.73 -56.73
C LYS A 428 44.58 -17.35 -56.33
N SER A 429 44.93 -17.48 -55.05
CA SER A 429 46.33 -17.53 -54.64
C SER A 429 46.93 -18.89 -55.00
N THR A 430 47.06 -19.16 -56.30
CA THR A 430 48.01 -20.15 -56.80
C THR A 430 49.40 -19.56 -56.73
N GLN A 431 49.97 -19.52 -55.53
CA GLN A 431 51.42 -19.60 -55.36
C GLN A 431 51.71 -20.93 -54.67
N ARG A 432 51.98 -21.95 -55.49
CA ARG A 432 52.70 -23.15 -55.05
C ARG A 432 54.10 -22.70 -54.64
N PHE A 433 54.28 -22.37 -53.36
CA PHE A 433 55.60 -22.31 -52.77
C PHE A 433 56.11 -23.75 -52.67
N ASN A 434 56.95 -24.16 -53.63
CA ASN A 434 57.83 -25.32 -53.49
C ASN A 434 58.88 -24.97 -52.43
N ILE A 435 58.49 -25.00 -51.15
CA ILE A 435 59.43 -24.95 -50.04
C ILE A 435 59.96 -26.37 -49.87
N LYS A 436 61.20 -26.57 -50.33
CA LYS A 436 62.03 -27.71 -49.92
C LYS A 436 61.99 -27.80 -48.40
N ARG A 437 61.89 -29.03 -47.88
CA ARG A 437 61.94 -29.37 -46.45
C ARG A 437 63.18 -28.73 -45.81
N GLU A 438 63.03 -27.52 -45.30
CA GLU A 438 63.98 -26.93 -44.36
C GLU A 438 63.50 -27.22 -42.95
N PRO A 439 64.43 -27.52 -42.02
CA PRO A 439 64.10 -27.90 -40.66
C PRO A 439 63.36 -26.77 -39.94
N LEU A 440 62.54 -27.16 -38.96
CA LEU A 440 61.83 -26.27 -38.05
C LEU A 440 62.76 -25.16 -37.53
N ILE A 441 62.59 -23.96 -38.03
CA ILE A 441 63.16 -22.74 -37.44
C ILE A 441 61.95 -21.83 -37.20
N LEU A 442 61.69 -21.54 -35.92
CA LEU A 442 60.81 -20.44 -35.54
C LEU A 442 61.31 -19.19 -36.26
N ASN A 443 60.44 -18.47 -36.99
CA ASN A 443 60.83 -17.20 -37.59
C ASN A 443 61.35 -16.25 -36.50
N GLU A 444 62.27 -15.34 -36.83
CA GLU A 444 62.85 -14.40 -35.86
C GLU A 444 61.77 -13.64 -35.06
N ASP A 445 60.63 -13.30 -35.67
CA ASP A 445 59.48 -12.69 -34.97
C ASP A 445 58.84 -13.63 -33.92
N ASP A 446 58.75 -14.94 -34.23
CA ASP A 446 58.21 -15.97 -33.33
C ASP A 446 59.26 -16.34 -32.24
N ALA A 447 60.55 -16.23 -32.56
CA ALA A 447 61.66 -16.39 -31.61
C ALA A 447 61.79 -15.16 -30.70
N GLU A 448 61.54 -13.94 -31.18
CA GLU A 448 61.55 -12.69 -30.39
C GLU A 448 60.38 -12.65 -29.40
N LEU A 449 59.21 -13.18 -29.78
CA LEU A 449 58.08 -13.42 -28.89
C LEU A 449 58.37 -14.45 -27.78
N LEU A 450 59.36 -15.32 -27.98
CA LEU A 450 59.78 -16.38 -27.03
C LEU A 450 61.11 -16.07 -26.33
N SER A 451 61.93 -15.16 -26.85
CA SER A 451 63.26 -14.83 -26.35
C SER A 451 63.15 -13.70 -25.33
N ILE A 452 63.71 -13.97 -24.15
CA ILE A 452 63.77 -13.04 -23.03
C ILE A 452 64.89 -12.03 -23.30
N GLU A 453 64.64 -11.03 -24.13
CA GLU A 453 65.48 -9.83 -24.10
C GLU A 453 64.67 -8.65 -23.56
N ARG A 454 65.07 -8.19 -22.37
CA ARG A 454 64.65 -6.93 -21.77
C ARG A 454 65.01 -5.79 -22.73
N LYS A 455 64.13 -5.46 -23.67
CA LYS A 455 64.11 -4.12 -24.25
C LYS A 455 63.57 -3.18 -23.17
N GLY A 456 64.47 -2.41 -22.56
CA GLY A 456 64.13 -1.23 -21.79
C GLY A 456 63.46 -0.20 -22.70
N ILE A 457 62.18 -0.40 -22.98
CA ILE A 457 61.35 0.59 -23.65
C ILE A 457 60.78 1.46 -22.54
N GLN A 458 61.26 2.70 -22.46
CA GLN A 458 60.53 3.78 -21.79
C GLN A 458 59.15 3.86 -22.43
N LYS A 459 58.14 3.27 -21.79
CA LYS A 459 56.74 3.51 -22.12
C LYS A 459 56.36 4.85 -21.53
N GLU A 460 56.11 5.85 -22.37
CA GLU A 460 55.06 6.81 -22.04
C GLU A 460 53.75 6.00 -21.99
N ILE A 461 53.32 5.73 -20.76
CA ILE A 461 52.07 5.01 -20.49
C ILE A 461 50.95 6.03 -20.65
N VAL A 462 50.14 5.90 -21.70
CA VAL A 462 48.79 6.46 -21.69
C VAL A 462 48.01 5.64 -20.65
N THR A 463 47.84 6.21 -19.47
CA THR A 463 47.07 5.61 -18.39
C THR A 463 45.59 5.61 -18.75
N ILE A 464 44.99 4.42 -18.80
CA ILE A 464 43.54 4.28 -18.76
C ILE A 464 43.12 4.49 -17.29
N PRO A 465 42.19 5.40 -16.98
CA PRO A 465 41.72 5.58 -15.60
C PRO A 465 41.16 4.26 -15.06
N ASP A 466 41.55 3.91 -13.82
CA ASP A 466 41.10 2.76 -13.02
C ASP A 466 41.76 1.37 -13.28
N GLU A 467 42.85 1.29 -14.04
CA GLU A 467 43.63 0.05 -14.10
C GLU A 467 44.53 -0.12 -12.86
N ILE A 468 44.21 -1.11 -12.02
CA ILE A 468 45.05 -1.48 -10.87
C ILE A 468 46.32 -2.14 -11.40
N GLN A 469 47.45 -1.45 -11.30
CA GLN A 469 48.77 -2.02 -11.59
C GLN A 469 49.22 -2.90 -10.43
N ASP A 470 49.22 -4.22 -10.65
CA ASP A 470 49.90 -5.17 -9.76
C ASP A 470 51.30 -5.44 -10.34
N GLU A 471 52.33 -4.87 -9.72
CA GLU A 471 53.74 -5.01 -10.09
C GLU A 471 54.35 -6.35 -9.62
N GLU A 472 53.71 -7.49 -9.95
CA GLU A 472 54.36 -8.79 -9.78
C GLU A 472 54.73 -9.41 -11.13
N ASP A 473 56.04 -9.61 -11.32
CA ASP A 473 56.67 -10.16 -12.52
C ASP A 473 56.10 -11.54 -12.87
N TYR A 474 55.44 -11.63 -14.04
CA TYR A 474 54.81 -12.81 -14.64
C TYR A 474 55.69 -14.07 -14.59
N TYR A 475 57.02 -13.89 -14.65
CA TYR A 475 57.99 -14.98 -14.65
C TYR A 475 58.18 -15.62 -13.26
N ASN A 476 58.13 -14.83 -12.19
CA ASN A 476 58.22 -15.35 -10.82
C ASN A 476 56.94 -16.06 -10.40
N LEU A 477 55.80 -15.68 -10.96
CA LEU A 477 54.48 -16.26 -10.68
C LEU A 477 54.29 -17.68 -11.26
N ASN A 478 55.04 -18.04 -12.30
CA ASN A 478 54.93 -19.34 -13.00
C ASN A 478 56.14 -20.27 -12.80
N LYS A 479 57.08 -19.92 -11.92
CA LYS A 479 58.23 -20.77 -11.63
C LYS A 479 57.80 -21.94 -10.73
N PHE A 480 57.78 -23.15 -11.28
CA PHE A 480 57.69 -24.38 -10.49
C PHE A 480 59.04 -24.64 -9.82
N PHE A 481 59.01 -25.00 -8.53
CA PHE A 481 60.12 -25.66 -7.85
C PHE A 481 59.96 -27.17 -7.98
#